data_AF-A0A941Z145-F1
#
_entry.id   AF-A0A941Z145-F1
#
_cell.length_a   1.000
_cell.length_b   1.000
_cell.length_c   1.000
_cell.angle_alpha   90.00
_cell.angle_beta   90.00
_cell.angle_gamma   90.00
#
_symmetry.space_group_name_H-M   'P 1'
#
loop_
_entity.id
_entity.type
_entity.pdbx_description
1 polymer ?
#
loop_
_entity_poly.entity_id
_entity_poly.type
_entity_poly.pdbx_seq_one_letter_code
_entity_poly.pdbx_strand_id
1 'polypeptide(L)'
;MRAFICWSGSRSRQLAERLSSWLPGVCGGGLSCGISTQFDAGEQWFAQLLRELDGANVAVICLTPENLESPWLHFEAGLALRTGTERVLPYFLGPVVPDIKGPLNPSQASPASADGTWRLVQALGRIVQADEAQMRPRFEERWPELSRFLAGVAAPALSEVFPGFEALFERKTFREPIVECTDQGWISRYDGARETLLAVERRLDVVERCCQPWQVWMYRKLLSQLDGYVRNLRENLLQERRFESSATGTIDFGRPKRAQPAPPLGAIAASCARRCREIRHIEFCLTKPEGAPHLAQALQFAKMSVDQFDDKKRLVQSKGTPVDRAALGIESDADLERCAHSLWDFDRIIYYRVRLDEPVAAQAMANLVQEELDRTEADGPGASKMPLHYAVKAWLGALEKTPSMPIDAVQADRVIDAVQAFLDRTARPNDDDPKIRRHLADIRRIARSAPGRAAAGESK
;
A
#
# COMPACT_ATOMS: atom_id res chain seq x y z
N MET A 1 21.80 -28.62 24.47
CA MET A 1 20.81 -29.03 23.44
C MET A 1 20.85 -28.04 22.29
N ARG A 2 20.62 -28.52 21.07
CA ARG A 2 20.66 -27.73 19.84
C ARG A 2 19.26 -27.57 19.25
N ALA A 3 18.83 -26.32 19.03
CA ALA A 3 17.69 -25.99 18.19
C ALA A 3 18.18 -25.66 16.78
N PHE A 4 17.52 -26.21 15.77
CA PHE A 4 17.75 -25.87 14.36
C PHE A 4 16.61 -24.98 13.87
N ILE A 5 16.92 -23.84 13.26
CA ILE A 5 15.93 -22.85 12.86
C ILE A 5 15.81 -22.85 11.33
N CYS A 6 14.65 -23.29 10.83
CA CYS A 6 14.33 -23.39 9.42
C CYS A 6 13.64 -22.12 8.93
N TRP A 7 14.00 -21.64 7.75
CA TRP A 7 13.41 -20.44 7.17
C TRP A 7 13.35 -20.50 5.65
N SER A 8 12.50 -19.67 5.06
CA SER A 8 12.40 -19.51 3.61
C SER A 8 11.89 -18.12 3.28
N GLY A 9 12.66 -17.37 2.50
CA GLY A 9 12.35 -15.97 2.16
C GLY A 9 12.96 -14.96 3.14
N SER A 10 12.93 -13.68 2.75
CA SER A 10 13.64 -12.57 3.41
C SER A 10 13.14 -12.31 4.84
N ARG A 11 11.82 -12.26 5.08
CA ARG A 11 11.24 -12.01 6.40
C ARG A 11 11.42 -13.20 7.36
N SER A 12 11.23 -14.40 6.84
CA SER A 12 11.46 -15.64 7.58
C SER A 12 12.91 -15.76 8.03
N ARG A 13 13.86 -15.37 7.17
CA ARG A 13 15.29 -15.30 7.52
C ARG A 13 15.57 -14.31 8.65
N GLN A 14 15.08 -13.08 8.53
CA GLN A 14 15.25 -12.05 9.58
C GLN A 14 14.69 -12.55 10.92
N LEU A 15 13.52 -13.21 10.87
CA LEU A 15 12.93 -13.83 12.05
C LEU A 15 13.82 -14.94 12.63
N ALA A 16 14.35 -15.82 11.79
CA ALA A 16 15.21 -16.90 12.20
C ALA A 16 16.51 -16.39 12.85
N GLU A 17 17.17 -15.41 12.23
CA GLU A 17 18.36 -14.74 12.76
C GLU A 17 18.08 -14.12 14.13
N ARG A 18 16.94 -13.41 14.24
CA ARG A 18 16.54 -12.79 15.51
C ARG A 18 16.28 -13.84 16.59
N LEU A 19 15.48 -14.87 16.30
CA LEU A 19 15.18 -15.93 17.25
C LEU A 19 16.45 -16.68 17.68
N SER A 20 17.38 -16.92 16.76
CA SER A 20 18.65 -17.58 17.05
C SER A 20 19.47 -16.82 18.10
N SER A 21 19.49 -15.49 18.04
CA SER A 21 20.17 -14.67 19.05
C SER A 21 19.37 -14.50 20.35
N TRP A 22 18.03 -14.50 20.26
CA TRP A 22 17.16 -14.13 21.37
C TRP A 22 16.83 -15.31 22.30
N LEU A 23 16.57 -16.49 21.72
CA LEU A 23 16.13 -17.68 22.47
C LEU A 23 17.15 -18.14 23.53
N PRO A 24 18.47 -18.19 23.27
CA PRO A 24 19.44 -18.58 24.30
C PRO A 24 19.44 -17.65 25.52
N GLY A 25 19.15 -16.36 25.32
CA GLY A 25 19.04 -15.38 26.41
C GLY A 25 17.85 -15.61 27.34
N VAL A 26 16.81 -16.31 26.87
CA VAL A 26 15.60 -16.63 27.65
C VAL A 26 15.69 -18.04 28.23
N CYS A 27 15.99 -19.04 27.40
CA CYS A 27 16.07 -20.44 27.79
C CYS A 27 17.36 -20.79 28.58
N GLY A 28 18.37 -19.91 28.55
CA GLY A 28 19.65 -20.08 29.24
C GLY A 28 20.74 -20.76 28.38
N GLY A 29 21.95 -20.83 28.92
CA GLY A 29 23.16 -21.29 28.21
C GLY A 29 23.17 -22.76 27.79
N GLY A 30 22.17 -23.56 28.19
CA GLY A 30 21.99 -24.93 27.73
C GLY A 30 21.42 -25.06 26.32
N LEU A 31 20.92 -23.96 25.73
CA LEU A 31 20.38 -23.90 24.37
C LEU A 31 21.40 -23.28 23.40
N SER A 32 21.76 -24.03 22.36
CA SER A 32 22.44 -23.47 21.17
C SER A 32 21.47 -23.44 19.98
N CYS A 33 21.51 -22.37 19.19
CA CYS A 33 20.68 -22.23 18.00
C CYS A 33 21.59 -22.25 16.75
N GLY A 34 21.28 -23.15 15.82
CA GLY A 34 21.81 -23.13 14.46
C GLY A 34 20.71 -22.71 13.49
N ILE A 35 21.06 -22.01 12.42
CA ILE A 35 20.11 -21.58 11.40
C ILE A 35 20.42 -22.36 10.12
N SER A 36 19.38 -22.82 9.43
CA SER A 36 19.52 -23.30 8.04
C SER A 36 20.25 -22.26 7.19
N THR A 37 21.21 -22.69 6.38
CA THR A 37 21.92 -21.80 5.45
C THR A 37 21.43 -22.07 4.03
N GLN A 38 21.45 -21.03 3.18
CA GLN A 38 21.36 -21.26 1.75
C GLN A 38 22.69 -21.86 1.32
N PHE A 39 22.69 -23.14 0.98
CA PHE A 39 23.91 -23.84 0.59
C PHE A 39 24.28 -23.51 -0.87
N ASP A 40 25.55 -23.20 -1.10
CA ASP A 40 26.07 -22.92 -2.45
C ASP A 40 26.17 -24.20 -3.28
N ALA A 41 25.97 -24.06 -4.60
CA ALA A 41 26.05 -25.18 -5.54
C ALA A 41 27.48 -25.75 -5.61
N GLY A 42 27.65 -27.02 -5.24
CA GLY A 42 28.91 -27.76 -5.40
C GLY A 42 29.39 -28.52 -4.15
N GLU A 43 28.91 -28.16 -2.96
CA GLU A 43 29.16 -28.92 -1.73
C GLU A 43 28.19 -30.11 -1.60
N GLN A 44 28.54 -31.11 -0.79
CA GLN A 44 27.61 -32.13 -0.31
C GLN A 44 26.62 -31.53 0.72
N TRP A 45 25.97 -30.43 0.34
CA TRP A 45 25.11 -29.63 1.18
C TRP A 45 23.96 -30.44 1.78
N PHE A 46 23.42 -31.37 1.00
CA PHE A 46 22.34 -32.24 1.44
C PHE A 46 22.77 -33.14 2.61
N ALA A 47 23.98 -33.70 2.54
CA ALA A 47 24.54 -34.51 3.61
C ALA A 47 24.83 -33.67 4.85
N GLN A 48 25.22 -32.39 4.69
CA GLN A 48 25.40 -31.47 5.80
C GLN A 48 24.07 -31.10 6.47
N LEU A 49 23.06 -30.73 5.69
CA LEU A 49 21.72 -30.42 6.19
C LEU A 49 21.15 -31.59 7.01
N LEU A 50 21.26 -32.82 6.48
CA LEU A 50 20.84 -34.02 7.21
C LEU A 50 21.59 -34.17 8.53
N ARG A 51 22.92 -34.01 8.54
CA ARG A 51 23.71 -34.09 9.78
C ARG A 51 23.30 -33.03 10.80
N GLU A 52 23.01 -31.81 10.35
CA GLU A 52 22.61 -30.72 11.24
C GLU A 52 21.21 -30.92 11.83
N LEU A 53 20.26 -31.41 11.03
CA LEU A 53 18.91 -31.76 11.48
C LEU A 53 18.89 -33.00 12.39
N ASP A 54 19.62 -34.06 12.03
CA ASP A 54 19.71 -35.28 12.84
C ASP A 54 20.44 -35.01 14.18
N GLY A 55 21.38 -34.06 14.19
CA GLY A 55 22.06 -33.60 15.40
C GLY A 55 21.26 -32.58 16.22
N ALA A 56 20.12 -32.09 15.73
CA ALA A 56 19.27 -31.15 16.44
C ALA A 56 18.28 -31.88 17.36
N ASN A 57 18.02 -31.30 18.53
CA ASN A 57 17.02 -31.80 19.46
C ASN A 57 15.61 -31.35 19.08
N VAL A 58 15.51 -30.23 18.36
CA VAL A 58 14.27 -29.56 18.01
C VAL A 58 14.49 -28.69 16.77
N ALA A 59 13.47 -28.60 15.92
CA ALA A 59 13.41 -27.72 14.78
C ALA A 59 12.36 -26.62 15.02
N VAL A 60 12.77 -25.35 14.93
CA VAL A 60 11.87 -24.20 14.94
C VAL A 60 11.64 -23.78 13.49
N ILE A 61 10.38 -23.81 13.05
CA ILE A 61 10.04 -23.51 11.64
C ILE A 61 9.49 -22.09 11.56
N CYS A 62 10.26 -21.15 11.00
CA CYS A 62 9.87 -19.75 10.88
C CYS A 62 8.90 -19.54 9.72
N LEU A 63 7.61 -19.54 10.03
CA LEU A 63 6.54 -19.32 9.07
C LEU A 63 6.19 -17.83 8.94
N THR A 64 5.85 -17.43 7.73
CA THR A 64 5.39 -16.09 7.34
C THR A 64 4.22 -16.27 6.37
N PRO A 65 3.34 -15.26 6.18
CA PRO A 65 2.22 -15.39 5.25
C PRO A 65 2.62 -15.81 3.83
N GLU A 66 3.80 -15.38 3.37
CA GLU A 66 4.30 -15.63 2.02
C GLU A 66 5.00 -16.99 1.83
N ASN A 67 5.44 -17.66 2.90
CA ASN A 67 6.21 -18.91 2.80
C ASN A 67 5.45 -20.16 3.28
N LEU A 68 4.15 -20.05 3.57
CA LEU A 68 3.30 -21.16 4.03
C LEU A 68 3.30 -22.35 3.07
N GLU A 69 3.52 -22.12 1.78
CA GLU A 69 3.57 -23.15 0.74
C GLU A 69 5.00 -23.40 0.23
N SER A 70 6.03 -22.92 0.93
CA SER A 70 7.43 -23.06 0.50
C SER A 70 7.83 -24.53 0.40
N PRO A 71 8.19 -25.03 -0.82
CA PRO A 71 8.65 -26.40 -0.98
C PRO A 71 9.91 -26.69 -0.16
N TRP A 72 10.81 -25.71 -0.06
CA TRP A 72 12.03 -25.83 0.73
C TRP A 72 11.72 -25.99 2.21
N LEU A 73 10.84 -25.15 2.75
CA LEU A 73 10.48 -25.21 4.17
C LEU A 73 9.73 -26.51 4.50
N HIS A 74 8.86 -26.96 3.60
CA HIS A 74 8.20 -28.26 3.71
C HIS A 74 9.18 -29.43 3.67
N PHE A 75 10.23 -29.34 2.84
CA PHE A 75 11.29 -30.33 2.80
C PHE A 75 12.06 -30.41 4.12
N GLU A 76 12.52 -29.28 4.66
CA GLU A 76 13.21 -29.23 5.96
C GLU A 76 12.31 -29.69 7.11
N ALA A 77 11.04 -29.26 7.11
CA ALA A 77 10.05 -29.71 8.09
C ALA A 77 9.83 -31.22 8.03
N GLY A 78 9.71 -31.79 6.82
CA GLY A 78 9.57 -33.23 6.62
C GLY A 78 10.75 -34.03 7.18
N LEU A 79 11.97 -33.53 6.98
CA LEU A 79 13.17 -34.12 7.57
C LEU A 79 13.16 -34.06 9.10
N ALA A 80 12.77 -32.93 9.69
CA ALA A 80 12.69 -32.79 11.14
C ALA A 80 11.62 -33.72 11.75
N LEU A 81 10.46 -33.85 11.11
CA LEU A 81 9.35 -34.70 11.55
C LEU A 81 9.72 -36.19 11.60
N ARG A 82 10.69 -36.64 10.78
CA ARG A 82 11.24 -38.01 10.83
C ARG A 82 11.75 -38.39 12.22
N THR A 83 12.18 -37.40 13.00
CA THR A 83 12.76 -37.61 14.34
C THR A 83 11.75 -37.48 15.49
N GLY A 84 10.51 -37.07 15.19
CA GLY A 84 9.42 -36.88 16.18
C GLY A 84 8.61 -35.61 15.89
N THR A 85 7.28 -35.69 16.00
CA THR A 85 6.38 -34.55 15.76
C THR A 85 6.49 -33.49 16.85
N GLU A 86 6.78 -33.91 18.08
CA GLU A 86 7.00 -33.06 19.26
C GLU A 86 8.26 -32.20 19.16
N ARG A 87 9.16 -32.53 18.23
CA ARG A 87 10.40 -31.81 17.98
C ARG A 87 10.24 -30.70 16.95
N VAL A 88 9.08 -30.56 16.33
CA VAL A 88 8.83 -29.54 15.30
C VAL A 88 7.93 -28.47 15.89
N LEU A 89 8.46 -27.25 15.98
CA LEU A 89 7.82 -26.09 16.59
C LEU A 89 7.60 -25.02 15.51
N PRO A 90 6.47 -25.02 14.80
CA PRO A 90 6.18 -23.98 13.83
C PRO A 90 5.87 -22.66 14.55
N TYR A 91 6.49 -21.58 14.11
CA TYR A 91 6.35 -20.25 14.69
C TYR A 91 5.99 -19.26 13.59
N PHE A 92 4.78 -18.71 13.65
CA PHE A 92 4.17 -17.93 12.58
C PHE A 92 4.27 -16.43 12.86
N LEU A 93 4.89 -15.69 11.95
CA LEU A 93 4.99 -14.23 11.94
C LEU A 93 3.66 -13.60 11.53
N GLY A 94 2.70 -13.65 12.43
CA GLY A 94 1.42 -12.98 12.28
C GLY A 94 0.54 -13.14 13.51
N PRO A 95 -0.54 -12.34 13.60
CA PRO A 95 -1.39 -12.31 14.78
C PRO A 95 -2.28 -13.56 14.90
N VAL A 96 -2.61 -14.19 13.77
CA VAL A 96 -3.49 -15.36 13.69
C VAL A 96 -2.83 -16.41 12.81
N VAL A 97 -2.66 -17.60 13.35
CA VAL A 97 -2.14 -18.75 12.61
C VAL A 97 -3.20 -19.18 11.58
N PRO A 98 -2.87 -19.18 10.27
CA PRO A 98 -3.78 -19.68 9.24
C PRO A 98 -3.87 -21.20 9.29
N ASP A 99 -4.78 -21.79 8.52
CA ASP A 99 -4.79 -23.23 8.30
C ASP A 99 -3.51 -23.65 7.55
N ILE A 100 -2.64 -24.41 8.22
CA ILE A 100 -1.34 -24.82 7.69
C ILE A 100 -1.51 -26.18 7.01
N LYS A 101 -1.22 -26.23 5.71
CA LYS A 101 -1.27 -27.45 4.91
C LYS A 101 0.08 -28.19 4.90
N GLY A 102 0.06 -29.41 4.37
CA GLY A 102 1.27 -30.19 4.13
C GLY A 102 1.87 -30.78 5.41
N PRO A 103 3.20 -30.99 5.47
CA PRO A 103 3.85 -31.76 6.54
C PRO A 103 3.71 -31.11 7.92
N LEU A 104 3.48 -29.80 7.97
CA LEU A 104 3.38 -29.04 9.22
C LEU A 104 1.98 -29.08 9.86
N ASN A 105 0.95 -29.60 9.16
CA ASN A 105 -0.43 -29.69 9.66
C ASN A 105 -0.53 -30.37 11.05
N PRO A 106 0.16 -31.50 11.33
CA PRO A 106 0.09 -32.15 12.64
C PRO A 106 0.68 -31.31 13.79
N SER A 107 1.51 -30.32 13.49
CA SER A 107 2.21 -29.49 14.48
C SER A 107 1.44 -28.19 14.72
N GLN A 108 1.01 -27.95 15.96
CA GLN A 108 0.32 -26.71 16.31
C GLN A 108 1.29 -25.52 16.27
N ALA A 109 1.10 -24.62 15.30
CA ALA A 109 1.94 -23.42 15.21
C ALA A 109 1.63 -22.40 16.32
N SER A 110 2.67 -21.71 16.78
CA SER A 110 2.55 -20.58 17.69
C SER A 110 2.55 -19.26 16.91
N PRO A 111 1.56 -18.37 17.11
CA PRO A 111 1.62 -17.03 16.54
C PRO A 111 2.73 -16.21 17.23
N ALA A 112 3.24 -15.21 16.54
CA ALA A 112 4.21 -14.25 17.04
C ALA A 112 3.58 -13.21 17.99
N SER A 113 2.85 -13.70 19.00
CA SER A 113 2.28 -12.94 20.10
C SER A 113 3.01 -13.27 21.41
N ALA A 114 2.76 -12.51 22.48
CA ALA A 114 3.38 -12.77 23.78
C ALA A 114 3.09 -14.22 24.25
N ASP A 115 1.83 -14.64 24.19
CA ASP A 115 1.43 -15.98 24.61
C ASP A 115 1.93 -17.08 23.67
N GLY A 116 1.93 -16.86 22.35
CA GLY A 116 2.45 -17.82 21.38
C GLY A 116 3.97 -18.01 21.51
N THR A 117 4.69 -16.91 21.70
CA THR A 117 6.14 -16.93 21.93
C THR A 117 6.48 -17.59 23.26
N TRP A 118 5.70 -17.32 24.31
CA TRP A 118 5.89 -17.99 25.60
C TRP A 118 5.68 -19.52 25.47
N ARG A 119 4.68 -19.98 24.71
CA ARG A 119 4.51 -21.42 24.42
C ARG A 119 5.70 -22.02 23.69
N LEU A 120 6.29 -21.29 22.73
CA LEU A 120 7.53 -21.70 22.06
C LEU A 120 8.69 -21.84 23.07
N VAL A 121 8.86 -20.85 23.94
CA VAL A 121 9.89 -20.85 24.99
C VAL A 121 9.69 -22.00 25.98
N GLN A 122 8.46 -22.27 26.42
CA GLN A 122 8.15 -23.40 27.31
C GLN A 122 8.48 -24.76 26.65
N ALA A 123 8.18 -24.92 25.36
CA ALA A 123 8.53 -26.14 24.63
C ALA A 123 10.05 -26.33 24.56
N LEU A 124 10.79 -25.28 24.23
CA LEU A 124 12.26 -25.30 24.22
C LEU A 124 12.84 -25.54 25.62
N GLY A 125 12.28 -24.91 26.65
CA GLY A 125 12.66 -25.06 28.05
C GLY A 125 12.58 -26.50 28.53
N ARG A 126 11.52 -27.23 28.15
CA ARG A 126 11.39 -28.67 28.42
C ARG A 126 12.51 -29.51 27.80
N ILE A 127 12.96 -29.15 26.60
CA ILE A 127 14.04 -29.84 25.89
C ILE A 127 15.39 -29.60 26.58
N VAL A 128 15.67 -28.37 26.99
CA VAL A 128 16.92 -28.01 27.69
C VAL A 128 16.88 -28.27 29.20
N GLN A 129 15.75 -28.78 29.71
CA GLN A 129 15.49 -28.99 31.14
C GLN A 129 15.71 -27.71 31.98
N ALA A 130 15.30 -26.56 31.44
CA ALA A 130 15.38 -25.28 32.13
C ALA A 130 14.20 -25.10 33.11
N ASP A 131 14.48 -24.45 34.23
CA ASP A 131 13.48 -24.08 35.23
C ASP A 131 12.57 -22.96 34.71
N GLU A 132 11.28 -23.25 34.59
CA GLU A 132 10.27 -22.31 34.11
C GLU A 132 10.17 -21.06 34.99
N ALA A 133 10.36 -21.21 36.31
CA ALA A 133 10.35 -20.09 37.25
C ALA A 133 11.49 -19.09 36.98
N GLN A 134 12.59 -19.55 36.36
CA GLN A 134 13.71 -18.70 35.95
C GLN A 134 13.57 -18.18 34.52
N MET A 135 12.92 -18.93 33.63
CA MET A 135 12.68 -18.50 32.25
C MET A 135 11.66 -17.37 32.16
N ARG A 136 10.62 -17.39 33.00
CA ARG A 136 9.52 -16.43 32.93
C ARG A 136 9.96 -14.97 33.13
N PRO A 137 10.75 -14.62 34.17
CA PRO A 137 11.25 -13.26 34.32
C PRO A 137 12.13 -12.81 33.14
N ARG A 138 13.01 -13.69 32.62
CA ARG A 138 13.86 -13.39 31.45
C ARG A 138 13.05 -13.14 30.19
N PHE A 139 11.96 -13.89 30.01
CA PHE A 139 11.03 -13.67 28.92
C PHE A 139 10.36 -12.30 29.03
N GLU A 140 9.81 -11.97 30.19
CA GLU A 140 9.10 -10.69 30.41
C GLU A 140 10.04 -9.48 30.21
N GLU A 141 11.28 -9.59 30.65
CA GLU A 141 12.33 -8.57 30.44
C GLU A 141 12.67 -8.39 28.95
N ARG A 142 12.82 -9.49 28.20
CA ARG A 142 13.29 -9.46 26.80
C ARG A 142 12.17 -9.37 25.75
N TRP A 143 10.93 -9.60 26.15
CA TRP A 143 9.77 -9.57 25.26
C TRP A 143 9.56 -8.20 24.57
N PRO A 144 9.67 -7.04 25.26
CA PRO A 144 9.51 -5.74 24.61
C PRO A 144 10.47 -5.50 23.44
N GLU A 145 11.68 -6.05 23.50
CA GLU A 145 12.68 -5.97 22.43
C GLU A 145 12.29 -6.84 21.22
N LEU A 146 11.87 -8.09 21.48
CA LEU A 146 11.39 -8.99 20.41
C LEU A 146 10.09 -8.47 19.80
N SER A 147 9.13 -8.01 20.61
CA SER A 147 7.86 -7.45 20.14
C SER A 147 8.07 -6.27 19.18
N ARG A 148 8.97 -5.34 19.53
CA ARG A 148 9.37 -4.24 18.63
C ARG A 148 9.97 -4.75 17.31
N PHE A 149 10.85 -5.75 17.38
CA PHE A 149 11.40 -6.37 16.18
C PHE A 149 10.31 -7.00 15.32
N LEU A 150 9.42 -7.82 15.90
CA LEU A 150 8.35 -8.52 15.19
C LEU A 150 7.40 -7.54 14.49
N ALA A 151 7.08 -6.41 15.15
CA ALA A 151 6.30 -5.34 14.55
C ALA A 151 7.03 -4.59 13.43
N GLY A 152 8.37 -4.55 13.47
CA GLY A 152 9.22 -3.87 12.50
C GLY A 152 9.62 -4.73 11.28
N VAL A 153 9.35 -6.03 11.26
CA VAL A 153 9.67 -6.88 10.11
C VAL A 153 8.73 -6.54 8.94
N ALA A 154 9.23 -5.70 8.03
CA ALA A 154 8.51 -5.21 6.87
C ALA A 154 7.86 -6.36 6.06
N ALA A 155 6.61 -6.18 5.65
CA ALA A 155 5.94 -7.07 4.69
C ALA A 155 6.70 -7.12 3.35
N PRO A 156 6.61 -8.24 2.60
CA PRO A 156 7.27 -8.33 1.30
C PRO A 156 6.75 -7.25 0.35
N ALA A 157 7.64 -6.76 -0.52
CA ALA A 157 7.23 -5.88 -1.61
C ALA A 157 6.29 -6.61 -2.57
N LEU A 158 5.44 -5.87 -3.29
CA LEU A 158 4.54 -6.49 -4.28
C LEU A 158 5.33 -7.27 -5.35
N SER A 159 6.51 -6.78 -5.73
CA SER A 159 7.40 -7.43 -6.69
C SER A 159 7.94 -8.79 -6.22
N GLU A 160 8.05 -9.02 -4.91
CA GLU A 160 8.47 -10.31 -4.35
C GLU A 160 7.34 -11.34 -4.43
N VAL A 161 6.10 -10.93 -4.14
CA VAL A 161 4.92 -11.83 -4.17
C VAL A 161 4.33 -11.99 -5.57
N PHE A 162 4.56 -11.01 -6.45
CA PHE A 162 4.12 -11.01 -7.83
C PHE A 162 5.24 -10.52 -8.77
N PRO A 163 6.24 -11.37 -9.05
CA PRO A 163 7.27 -11.06 -10.03
C PRO A 163 6.65 -10.78 -11.41
N GLY A 164 7.14 -9.72 -12.08
CA GLY A 164 6.65 -9.31 -13.40
C GLY A 164 5.31 -8.56 -13.39
N PHE A 165 4.83 -8.10 -12.23
CA PHE A 165 3.57 -7.34 -12.13
C PHE A 165 3.52 -6.11 -13.07
N GLU A 166 4.56 -5.26 -13.07
CA GLU A 166 4.62 -4.06 -13.94
C GLU A 166 4.50 -4.42 -15.42
N ALA A 167 5.12 -5.51 -15.86
CA ALA A 167 5.12 -5.96 -17.25
C ALA A 167 3.71 -6.28 -17.79
N LEU A 168 2.75 -6.59 -16.92
CA LEU A 168 1.34 -6.81 -17.32
C LEU A 168 0.68 -5.55 -17.91
N PHE A 169 1.20 -4.36 -17.57
CA PHE A 169 0.65 -3.06 -17.95
C PHE A 169 1.46 -2.37 -19.05
N GLU A 170 2.59 -2.96 -19.46
CA GLU A 170 3.44 -2.50 -20.58
C GLU A 170 2.87 -2.93 -21.95
N ARG A 171 1.55 -2.77 -22.13
CA ARG A 171 0.81 -3.17 -23.33
C ARG A 171 0.07 -1.97 -23.92
N LYS A 172 -0.06 -1.91 -25.25
CA LYS A 172 -0.90 -0.90 -25.94
C LYS A 172 -2.31 -0.83 -25.37
N THR A 173 -2.84 -1.98 -24.93
CA THR A 173 -4.13 -2.13 -24.25
C THR A 173 -4.39 -1.11 -23.15
N PHE A 174 -3.37 -0.70 -22.39
CA PHE A 174 -3.50 0.25 -21.28
C PHE A 174 -2.92 1.64 -21.57
N ARG A 175 -2.03 1.75 -22.57
CA ARG A 175 -1.25 2.96 -22.84
C ARG A 175 -1.73 3.74 -24.06
N GLU A 176 -2.32 3.09 -25.05
CA GLU A 176 -2.80 3.71 -26.29
C GLU A 176 -4.30 4.10 -26.15
N PRO A 177 -4.67 5.38 -26.32
CA PRO A 177 -6.06 5.81 -26.36
C PRO A 177 -6.87 5.07 -27.45
N ILE A 178 -8.12 4.71 -27.15
CA ILE A 178 -8.97 3.97 -28.11
C ILE A 178 -9.15 4.74 -29.43
N VAL A 179 -9.27 6.07 -29.36
CA VAL A 179 -9.46 6.92 -30.54
C VAL A 179 -8.22 7.02 -31.43
N GLU A 180 -7.06 6.66 -30.91
CA GLU A 180 -5.77 6.66 -31.62
C GLU A 180 -5.36 5.26 -32.09
N CYS A 181 -6.18 4.24 -31.83
CA CYS A 181 -5.88 2.85 -32.18
C CYS A 181 -6.02 2.63 -33.69
N THR A 182 -4.89 2.69 -34.39
CA THR A 182 -4.84 2.64 -35.87
C THR A 182 -5.08 1.25 -36.45
N ASP A 183 -4.65 0.20 -35.75
CA ASP A 183 -4.81 -1.19 -36.20
C ASP A 183 -6.22 -1.76 -35.94
N GLN A 184 -7.04 -1.06 -35.14
CA GLN A 184 -8.38 -1.48 -34.73
C GLN A 184 -8.43 -2.93 -34.21
N GLY A 185 -7.34 -3.39 -33.58
CA GLY A 185 -7.18 -4.74 -33.06
C GLY A 185 -7.98 -5.00 -31.78
N TRP A 186 -9.30 -4.82 -31.82
CA TRP A 186 -10.17 -4.84 -30.63
C TRP A 186 -10.16 -6.16 -29.87
N ILE A 187 -10.06 -7.28 -30.59
CA ILE A 187 -9.94 -8.62 -29.99
C ILE A 187 -8.63 -8.71 -29.20
N SER A 188 -7.50 -8.32 -29.79
CA SER A 188 -6.19 -8.33 -29.12
C SER A 188 -6.19 -7.42 -27.88
N ARG A 189 -6.80 -6.24 -27.98
CA ARG A 189 -6.97 -5.32 -26.85
C ARG A 189 -7.80 -5.94 -25.73
N TYR A 190 -8.93 -6.57 -26.07
CA TYR A 190 -9.79 -7.28 -25.11
C TYR A 190 -9.06 -8.45 -24.44
N ASP A 191 -8.41 -9.31 -25.22
CA ASP A 191 -7.67 -10.46 -24.70
C ASP A 191 -6.53 -10.00 -23.79
N GLY A 192 -5.78 -8.97 -24.19
CA GLY A 192 -4.73 -8.39 -23.35
C GLY A 192 -5.24 -7.87 -22.01
N ALA A 193 -6.43 -7.24 -21.98
CA ALA A 193 -7.04 -6.76 -20.73
C ALA A 193 -7.54 -7.93 -19.86
N ARG A 194 -8.16 -8.95 -20.49
CA ARG A 194 -8.68 -10.14 -19.81
C ARG A 194 -7.57 -11.00 -19.22
N GLU A 195 -6.47 -11.19 -19.96
CA GLU A 195 -5.28 -11.90 -19.48
C GLU A 195 -4.69 -11.22 -18.24
N THR A 196 -4.55 -9.89 -18.29
CA THR A 196 -4.07 -9.11 -17.14
C THR A 196 -5.01 -9.24 -15.95
N LEU A 197 -6.33 -9.12 -16.14
CA LEU A 197 -7.32 -9.33 -15.08
C LEU A 197 -7.15 -10.70 -14.43
N LEU A 198 -7.13 -11.78 -15.23
CA LEU A 198 -6.98 -13.15 -14.72
C LEU A 198 -5.64 -13.37 -14.01
N ALA A 199 -4.55 -12.72 -14.48
CA ALA A 199 -3.25 -12.80 -13.83
C ALA A 199 -3.27 -12.12 -12.46
N VAL A 200 -3.92 -10.97 -12.34
CA VAL A 200 -4.11 -10.24 -11.08
C VAL A 200 -5.04 -11.02 -10.14
N GLU A 201 -6.15 -11.56 -10.63
CA GLU A 201 -7.09 -12.37 -9.82
C GLU A 201 -6.41 -13.59 -9.19
N ARG A 202 -5.58 -14.32 -9.96
CA ARG A 202 -4.85 -15.50 -9.46
C ARG A 202 -3.89 -15.22 -8.31
N ARG A 203 -3.50 -13.96 -8.10
CA ARG A 203 -2.54 -13.56 -7.05
C ARG A 203 -3.21 -12.86 -5.87
N LEU A 204 -4.52 -12.59 -5.92
CA LEU A 204 -5.26 -11.87 -4.89
C LEU A 204 -5.06 -12.48 -3.50
N ASP A 205 -5.24 -13.79 -3.38
CA ASP A 205 -5.14 -14.51 -2.11
C ASP A 205 -3.74 -14.38 -1.44
N VAL A 206 -2.67 -14.45 -2.23
CA VAL A 206 -1.30 -14.23 -1.73
C VAL A 206 -1.11 -12.76 -1.34
N VAL A 207 -1.59 -11.82 -2.14
CA VAL A 207 -1.49 -10.38 -1.83
C VAL A 207 -2.23 -10.05 -0.54
N GLU A 208 -3.44 -10.59 -0.34
CA GLU A 208 -4.25 -10.39 0.87
C GLU A 208 -3.58 -10.92 2.13
N ARG A 209 -2.86 -12.04 2.03
CA ARG A 209 -2.10 -12.60 3.14
C ARG A 209 -0.82 -11.84 3.44
N CYS A 210 -0.11 -11.40 2.40
CA CYS A 210 1.30 -11.03 2.51
C CYS A 210 1.54 -9.53 2.52
N CYS A 211 0.76 -8.75 1.77
CA CYS A 211 1.03 -7.33 1.56
C CYS A 211 0.40 -6.44 2.64
N GLN A 212 0.85 -5.18 2.70
CA GLN A 212 0.31 -4.19 3.61
C GLN A 212 -1.18 -3.91 3.32
N PRO A 213 -1.99 -3.54 4.33
CA PRO A 213 -3.43 -3.29 4.14
C PRO A 213 -3.77 -2.28 3.05
N TRP A 214 -2.91 -1.28 2.83
CA TRP A 214 -3.09 -0.29 1.77
C TRP A 214 -2.81 -0.86 0.37
N GLN A 215 -1.81 -1.74 0.24
CA GLN A 215 -1.53 -2.47 -1.00
C GLN A 215 -2.68 -3.39 -1.34
N VAL A 216 -3.20 -4.14 -0.36
CA VAL A 216 -4.38 -5.00 -0.54
C VAL A 216 -5.59 -4.19 -1.03
N TRP A 217 -5.82 -3.01 -0.44
CA TRP A 217 -6.92 -2.12 -0.85
C TRP A 217 -6.74 -1.61 -2.29
N MET A 218 -5.53 -1.14 -2.63
CA MET A 218 -5.20 -0.71 -3.99
C MET A 218 -5.32 -1.87 -4.99
N TYR A 219 -4.89 -3.06 -4.63
CA TYR A 219 -4.97 -4.27 -5.46
C TYR A 219 -6.41 -4.67 -5.76
N ARG A 220 -7.31 -4.59 -4.77
CA ARG A 220 -8.75 -4.81 -4.98
C ARG A 220 -9.36 -3.69 -5.85
N LYS A 221 -8.92 -2.44 -5.69
CA LYS A 221 -9.34 -1.34 -6.58
C LYS A 221 -8.89 -1.61 -8.02
N LEU A 222 -7.67 -2.10 -8.22
CA LEU A 222 -7.12 -2.50 -9.52
C LEU A 222 -7.98 -3.57 -10.19
N LEU A 223 -8.33 -4.64 -9.45
CA LEU A 223 -9.23 -5.70 -9.94
C LEU A 223 -10.57 -5.12 -10.41
N SER A 224 -11.18 -4.25 -9.62
CA SER A 224 -12.45 -3.59 -9.99
C SER A 224 -12.31 -2.73 -11.26
N GLN A 225 -11.20 -2.01 -11.42
CA GLN A 225 -10.96 -1.20 -12.62
C GLN A 225 -10.68 -2.06 -13.86
N LEU A 226 -9.92 -3.15 -13.71
CA LEU A 226 -9.64 -4.13 -14.76
C LEU A 226 -10.91 -4.84 -15.22
N ASP A 227 -11.70 -5.39 -14.29
CA ASP A 227 -12.99 -6.02 -14.60
C ASP A 227 -13.92 -5.07 -15.36
N GLY A 228 -14.08 -3.86 -14.82
CA GLY A 228 -14.88 -2.84 -15.48
C GLY A 228 -14.35 -2.42 -16.86
N TYR A 229 -13.03 -2.47 -17.08
CA TYR A 229 -12.42 -2.19 -18.38
C TYR A 229 -12.66 -3.32 -19.37
N VAL A 230 -12.44 -4.56 -18.96
CA VAL A 230 -12.74 -5.77 -19.75
C VAL A 230 -14.21 -5.79 -20.16
N ARG A 231 -15.12 -5.47 -19.24
CA ARG A 231 -16.56 -5.35 -19.53
C ARG A 231 -16.84 -4.25 -20.56
N ASN A 232 -16.28 -3.05 -20.36
CA ASN A 232 -16.43 -1.96 -21.33
C ASN A 232 -15.98 -2.38 -22.74
N LEU A 233 -14.82 -3.05 -22.87
CA LEU A 233 -14.32 -3.54 -24.15
C LEU A 233 -15.25 -4.60 -24.75
N ARG A 234 -15.69 -5.58 -23.96
CA ARG A 234 -16.57 -6.67 -24.41
C ARG A 234 -17.90 -6.16 -24.93
N GLU A 235 -18.55 -5.26 -24.18
CA GLU A 235 -19.90 -4.80 -24.49
C GLU A 235 -19.94 -3.79 -25.64
N ASN A 236 -18.86 -3.02 -25.82
CA ASN A 236 -18.87 -1.87 -26.74
C ASN A 236 -18.03 -2.08 -28.00
N LEU A 237 -17.02 -2.98 -27.98
CA LEU A 237 -16.12 -3.19 -29.12
C LEU A 237 -16.25 -4.59 -29.75
N LEU A 238 -16.91 -5.54 -29.08
CA LEU A 238 -17.08 -6.91 -29.57
C LEU A 238 -18.55 -7.23 -29.83
N GLN A 239 -18.82 -7.98 -30.88
CA GLN A 239 -20.16 -8.47 -31.20
C GLN A 239 -20.15 -10.01 -31.31
N GLU A 240 -21.00 -10.67 -30.52
CA GLU A 240 -21.20 -12.11 -30.64
C GLU A 240 -21.95 -12.43 -31.93
N ARG A 241 -21.43 -13.40 -32.68
CA ARG A 241 -22.05 -13.90 -33.91
C ARG A 241 -22.43 -15.36 -33.71
N ARG A 242 -23.72 -15.65 -33.73
CA ARG A 242 -24.26 -17.02 -33.65
C ARG A 242 -24.42 -17.59 -35.05
N PHE A 243 -24.04 -18.86 -35.22
CA PHE A 243 -24.13 -19.57 -36.49
C PHE A 243 -25.21 -20.63 -36.40
N GLU A 244 -26.02 -20.77 -37.45
CA GLU A 244 -27.06 -21.79 -37.52
C GLU A 244 -26.46 -23.10 -38.07
N SER A 245 -26.81 -24.23 -37.45
CA SER A 245 -26.43 -25.54 -37.99
C SER A 245 -27.51 -26.03 -38.94
N SER A 246 -27.13 -26.43 -40.14
CA SER A 246 -28.04 -27.07 -41.08
C SER A 246 -28.46 -28.46 -40.59
N ALA A 247 -29.59 -28.96 -41.09
CA ALA A 247 -30.09 -30.32 -40.79
C ALA A 247 -29.11 -31.45 -41.19
N THR A 248 -28.06 -31.15 -41.97
CA THR A 248 -27.01 -32.10 -42.38
C THR A 248 -25.77 -32.09 -41.49
N GLY A 249 -25.75 -31.28 -40.42
CA GLY A 249 -24.60 -31.16 -39.50
C GLY A 249 -23.52 -30.16 -39.94
N THR A 250 -23.73 -29.45 -41.05
CA THR A 250 -22.84 -28.38 -41.51
C THR A 250 -23.22 -27.03 -40.89
N ILE A 251 -22.24 -26.26 -40.39
CA ILE A 251 -22.44 -24.92 -39.83
C ILE A 251 -22.31 -23.89 -40.95
N ASP A 252 -23.33 -23.05 -41.14
CA ASP A 252 -23.28 -21.93 -42.08
C ASP A 252 -22.67 -20.69 -41.43
N PHE A 253 -21.48 -20.30 -41.88
CA PHE A 253 -20.80 -19.11 -41.38
C PHE A 253 -21.32 -17.80 -41.97
N GLY A 254 -22.09 -17.81 -43.07
CA GLY A 254 -22.77 -16.66 -43.70
C GLY A 254 -21.89 -15.44 -44.06
N ARG A 255 -22.47 -14.44 -44.76
CA ARG A 255 -21.83 -13.11 -44.94
C ARG A 255 -22.10 -12.21 -43.72
N PRO A 256 -21.14 -11.35 -43.31
CA PRO A 256 -21.35 -10.44 -42.19
C PRO A 256 -22.54 -9.53 -42.47
N LYS A 257 -23.55 -9.55 -41.58
CA LYS A 257 -24.68 -8.60 -41.63
C LYS A 257 -24.15 -7.20 -41.30
N ARG A 258 -24.75 -6.15 -41.90
CA ARG A 258 -24.45 -4.75 -41.54
C ARG A 258 -24.66 -4.57 -40.03
N ALA A 259 -23.64 -4.09 -39.32
CA ALA A 259 -23.69 -3.91 -37.88
C ALA A 259 -24.83 -2.95 -37.46
N GLN A 260 -25.44 -3.21 -36.31
CA GLN A 260 -26.33 -2.23 -35.66
C GLN A 260 -25.54 -0.95 -35.34
N PRO A 261 -26.18 0.23 -35.29
CA PRO A 261 -25.48 1.46 -34.94
C PRO A 261 -24.85 1.32 -33.55
N ALA A 262 -23.53 1.47 -33.50
CA ALA A 262 -22.77 1.46 -32.25
C ALA A 262 -23.19 2.66 -31.37
N PRO A 263 -23.07 2.55 -30.03
CA PRO A 263 -23.16 3.72 -29.16
C PRO A 263 -22.16 4.80 -29.61
N PRO A 264 -22.41 6.09 -29.33
CA PRO A 264 -21.49 7.15 -29.73
C PRO A 264 -20.08 6.88 -29.19
N LEU A 265 -19.11 6.71 -30.11
CA LEU A 265 -17.71 6.35 -29.83
C LEU A 265 -17.07 7.21 -28.73
N GLY A 266 -17.47 8.49 -28.61
CA GLY A 266 -16.95 9.41 -27.60
C GLY A 266 -17.20 8.99 -26.15
N ALA A 267 -18.38 8.44 -25.83
CA ALA A 267 -18.71 8.04 -24.46
C ALA A 267 -17.93 6.80 -24.02
N ILE A 268 -17.77 5.84 -24.93
CA ILE A 268 -16.99 4.61 -24.71
C ILE A 268 -15.52 4.95 -24.53
N ALA A 269 -14.97 5.79 -25.42
CA ALA A 269 -13.59 6.25 -25.35
C ALA A 269 -13.29 6.96 -24.03
N ALA A 270 -14.19 7.85 -23.58
CA ALA A 270 -14.04 8.55 -22.30
C ALA A 270 -14.05 7.59 -21.10
N SER A 271 -14.99 6.63 -21.08
CA SER A 271 -15.09 5.61 -20.02
C SER A 271 -13.85 4.73 -19.94
N CYS A 272 -13.36 4.24 -21.09
CA CYS A 272 -12.15 3.43 -21.16
C CYS A 272 -10.90 4.22 -20.78
N ALA A 273 -10.75 5.45 -21.29
CA ALA A 273 -9.63 6.33 -20.95
C ALA A 273 -9.57 6.61 -19.44
N ARG A 274 -10.72 6.83 -18.79
CA ARG A 274 -10.81 6.99 -17.34
C ARG A 274 -10.32 5.74 -16.60
N ARG A 275 -10.77 4.55 -17.00
CA ARG A 275 -10.30 3.30 -16.37
C ARG A 275 -8.82 3.06 -16.56
N CYS A 276 -8.28 3.32 -17.76
CA CYS A 276 -6.85 3.20 -18.00
C CYS A 276 -6.03 4.20 -17.16
N ARG A 277 -6.52 5.43 -16.95
CA ARG A 277 -5.89 6.37 -16.02
C ARG A 277 -5.86 5.83 -14.59
N GLU A 278 -6.99 5.34 -14.09
CA GLU A 278 -7.06 4.74 -12.74
C GLU A 278 -6.15 3.53 -12.61
N ILE A 279 -6.12 2.63 -13.61
CA ILE A 279 -5.24 1.45 -13.62
C ILE A 279 -3.78 1.87 -13.50
N ARG A 280 -3.33 2.85 -14.31
CA ARG A 280 -1.94 3.35 -14.26
C ARG A 280 -1.61 4.04 -12.95
N HIS A 281 -2.55 4.80 -12.38
CA HIS A 281 -2.36 5.41 -11.08
C HIS A 281 -2.20 4.34 -9.98
N ILE A 282 -3.05 3.31 -9.98
CA ILE A 282 -2.96 2.22 -9.00
C ILE A 282 -1.69 1.39 -9.20
N GLU A 283 -1.29 1.11 -10.45
CA GLU A 283 -0.02 0.49 -10.80
C GLU A 283 1.15 1.29 -10.19
N PHE A 284 1.18 2.61 -10.40
CA PHE A 284 2.20 3.48 -9.80
C PHE A 284 2.20 3.36 -8.27
N CYS A 285 1.04 3.48 -7.62
CA CYS A 285 0.91 3.39 -6.17
C CYS A 285 1.43 2.05 -5.61
N LEU A 286 1.23 0.96 -6.34
CA LEU A 286 1.62 -0.38 -5.92
C LEU A 286 3.09 -0.71 -6.14
N THR A 287 3.78 0.05 -7.00
CA THR A 287 5.10 -0.33 -7.52
C THR A 287 6.19 0.66 -7.17
N LYS A 288 5.84 1.93 -6.94
CA LYS A 288 6.78 2.99 -6.64
C LYS A 288 6.77 3.34 -5.15
N PRO A 289 7.93 3.62 -4.52
CA PRO A 289 8.00 3.97 -3.09
C PRO A 289 7.07 5.13 -2.69
N GLU A 290 6.88 6.10 -3.59
CA GLU A 290 6.03 7.28 -3.42
C GLU A 290 4.52 6.94 -3.36
N GLY A 291 4.16 5.71 -3.73
CA GLY A 291 2.79 5.21 -3.65
C GLY A 291 2.31 4.88 -2.24
N ALA A 292 3.24 4.60 -1.33
CA ALA A 292 2.92 4.18 0.02
C ALA A 292 2.44 5.37 0.88
N PRO A 293 1.40 5.18 1.72
CA PRO A 293 1.02 6.20 2.70
C PRO A 293 2.14 6.38 3.73
N HIS A 294 2.34 7.61 4.18
CA HIS A 294 3.28 7.92 5.26
C HIS A 294 2.65 7.77 6.65
N LEU A 295 1.34 8.00 6.78
CA LEU A 295 0.64 7.90 8.05
C LEU A 295 -0.29 6.68 8.09
N ALA A 296 -0.29 5.98 9.23
CA ALA A 296 -1.07 4.75 9.42
C ALA A 296 -2.59 4.93 9.18
N GLN A 297 -3.13 6.11 9.46
CA GLN A 297 -4.57 6.40 9.31
C GLN A 297 -4.97 6.84 7.89
N ALA A 298 -4.01 6.99 6.96
CA ALA A 298 -4.30 7.37 5.58
C ALA A 298 -5.26 6.39 4.90
N LEU A 299 -5.06 5.09 5.12
CA LEU A 299 -5.95 4.06 4.59
C LEU A 299 -7.36 4.15 5.17
N GLN A 300 -7.47 4.42 6.47
CA GLN A 300 -8.77 4.59 7.13
C GLN A 300 -9.53 5.78 6.52
N PHE A 301 -8.84 6.90 6.32
CA PHE A 301 -9.41 8.09 5.70
C PHE A 301 -9.83 7.84 4.24
N ALA A 302 -9.00 7.15 3.45
CA ALA A 302 -9.29 6.86 2.04
C ALA A 302 -10.48 5.90 1.84
N LYS A 303 -10.70 4.97 2.79
CA LYS A 303 -11.83 4.04 2.76
C LYS A 303 -13.18 4.70 3.05
N MET A 304 -13.20 5.87 3.70
CA MET A 304 -14.44 6.60 3.98
C MET A 304 -15.01 7.20 2.68
N SER A 305 -16.30 6.96 2.45
CA SER A 305 -17.01 7.46 1.28
C SER A 305 -17.26 8.98 1.33
N VAL A 306 -17.83 9.53 0.26
CA VAL A 306 -18.12 10.97 0.14
C VAL A 306 -19.23 11.41 1.12
N ASP A 307 -20.19 10.53 1.41
CA ASP A 307 -21.26 10.75 2.39
C ASP A 307 -20.78 10.69 3.85
N GLN A 308 -19.58 10.12 4.11
CA GLN A 308 -18.94 10.08 5.43
C GLN A 308 -18.04 11.30 5.70
N PHE A 309 -18.42 12.47 5.18
CA PHE A 309 -17.63 13.70 5.32
C PHE A 309 -17.40 14.10 6.78
N ASP A 310 -18.42 13.97 7.64
CA ASP A 310 -18.30 14.29 9.06
C ASP A 310 -17.34 13.34 9.79
N ASP A 311 -17.29 12.07 9.41
CA ASP A 311 -16.36 11.10 9.99
C ASP A 311 -14.92 11.37 9.55
N LYS A 312 -14.70 11.74 8.28
CA LYS A 312 -13.39 12.23 7.80
C LYS A 312 -12.92 13.43 8.61
N LYS A 313 -13.81 14.39 8.85
CA LYS A 313 -13.51 15.58 9.65
C LYS A 313 -13.20 15.23 11.10
N ARG A 314 -13.97 14.34 11.73
CA ARG A 314 -13.70 13.83 13.09
C ARG A 314 -12.34 13.15 13.17
N LEU A 315 -11.98 12.29 12.20
CA LEU A 315 -10.70 11.61 12.16
C LEU A 315 -9.52 12.59 12.06
N VAL A 316 -9.65 13.63 11.25
CA VAL A 316 -8.64 14.69 11.18
C VAL A 316 -8.57 15.43 12.51
N GLN A 317 -9.71 15.91 13.03
CA GLN A 317 -9.77 16.66 14.29
C GLN A 317 -9.25 15.88 15.50
N SER A 318 -9.38 14.56 15.51
CA SER A 318 -8.92 13.70 16.61
C SER A 318 -7.40 13.71 16.80
N LYS A 319 -6.63 14.34 15.90
CA LYS A 319 -5.15 14.41 15.99
C LYS A 319 -4.63 15.57 16.83
N GLY A 320 -5.50 16.28 17.56
CA GLY A 320 -5.13 17.37 18.46
C GLY A 320 -5.07 18.73 17.77
N THR A 321 -4.95 19.80 18.57
CA THR A 321 -4.65 21.17 18.12
C THR A 321 -3.80 21.82 19.22
N PRO A 322 -2.45 21.90 19.08
CA PRO A 322 -1.68 21.54 17.88
C PRO A 322 -1.65 20.03 17.60
N VAL A 323 -1.29 19.66 16.36
CA VAL A 323 -1.17 18.25 15.97
C VAL A 323 -0.01 17.59 16.73
N ASP A 324 -0.26 16.44 17.37
CA ASP A 324 0.78 15.65 18.02
C ASP A 324 1.58 14.85 16.95
N ARG A 325 2.70 15.43 16.50
CA ARG A 325 3.60 14.81 15.52
C ARG A 325 4.15 13.46 16.00
N ALA A 326 4.55 13.37 17.28
CA ALA A 326 5.16 12.18 17.84
C ALA A 326 4.18 11.01 17.89
N ALA A 327 2.93 11.27 18.28
CA ALA A 327 1.87 10.26 18.24
C ALA A 327 1.53 9.75 16.82
N LEU A 328 1.92 10.50 15.78
CA LEU A 328 1.76 10.12 14.37
C LEU A 328 3.02 9.49 13.77
N GLY A 329 4.12 9.38 14.52
CA GLY A 329 5.40 8.88 14.02
C GLY A 329 6.14 9.86 13.11
N ILE A 330 5.83 11.16 13.19
CA ILE A 330 6.54 12.23 12.48
C ILE A 330 7.63 12.76 13.41
N GLU A 331 8.85 12.23 13.29
CA GLU A 331 9.95 12.57 14.20
C GLU A 331 10.81 13.74 13.69
N SER A 332 10.90 13.91 12.37
CA SER A 332 11.70 14.96 11.73
C SER A 332 10.89 15.83 10.77
N ASP A 333 11.42 17.00 10.44
CA ASP A 333 10.86 17.84 9.37
C ASP A 333 10.95 17.15 8.00
N ALA A 334 11.93 16.27 7.77
CA ALA A 334 12.01 15.49 6.54
C ALA A 334 10.83 14.50 6.42
N ASP A 335 10.40 13.89 7.54
CA ASP A 335 9.22 13.02 7.56
C ASP A 335 7.94 13.82 7.31
N LEU A 336 7.88 15.03 7.84
CA LEU A 336 6.78 15.95 7.56
C LEU A 336 6.74 16.33 6.08
N GLU A 337 7.86 16.72 5.47
CA GLU A 337 7.91 17.12 4.05
C GLU A 337 7.51 15.98 3.10
N ARG A 338 7.77 14.71 3.45
CA ARG A 338 7.22 13.57 2.70
C ARG A 338 5.68 13.59 2.68
N CYS A 339 5.05 13.98 3.78
CA CYS A 339 3.59 14.10 3.86
C CYS A 339 3.02 15.16 2.91
N ALA A 340 3.75 16.24 2.60
CA ALA A 340 3.30 17.29 1.68
C ALA A 340 3.08 16.76 0.27
N HIS A 341 3.94 15.85 -0.18
CA HIS A 341 3.91 15.33 -1.54
C HIS A 341 3.20 13.99 -1.69
N SER A 342 2.75 13.39 -0.58
CA SER A 342 2.03 12.11 -0.55
C SER A 342 0.86 12.05 -1.52
N LEU A 343 0.64 10.88 -2.12
CA LEU A 343 -0.57 10.61 -2.91
C LEU A 343 -1.84 10.47 -2.04
N TRP A 344 -1.70 10.40 -0.72
CA TRP A 344 -2.80 10.20 0.21
C TRP A 344 -3.27 11.52 0.82
N ASP A 345 -4.54 11.86 0.61
CA ASP A 345 -5.17 13.09 1.10
C ASP A 345 -4.93 13.34 2.60
N PHE A 346 -5.01 12.28 3.42
CA PHE A 346 -4.83 12.40 4.86
C PHE A 346 -3.44 12.90 5.23
N ASP A 347 -2.40 12.37 4.59
CA ASP A 347 -1.01 12.76 4.85
C ASP A 347 -0.82 14.25 4.56
N ARG A 348 -1.31 14.72 3.40
CA ARG A 348 -1.26 16.14 3.01
C ARG A 348 -2.09 17.02 3.95
N ILE A 349 -3.28 16.58 4.34
CA ILE A 349 -4.11 17.30 5.32
C ILE A 349 -3.36 17.46 6.66
N ILE A 350 -2.70 16.41 7.14
CA ILE A 350 -1.91 16.48 8.37
C ILE A 350 -0.73 17.43 8.21
N TYR A 351 -0.03 17.41 7.07
CA TYR A 351 1.03 18.37 6.76
C TYR A 351 0.54 19.81 6.93
N TYR A 352 -0.57 20.18 6.28
CA TYR A 352 -1.13 21.53 6.37
C TYR A 352 -1.57 21.90 7.78
N ARG A 353 -2.05 20.93 8.56
CA ARG A 353 -2.42 21.18 9.96
C ARG A 353 -1.23 21.40 10.87
N VAL A 354 -0.12 20.72 10.63
CA VAL A 354 1.13 20.99 11.35
C VAL A 354 1.66 22.38 10.97
N ARG A 355 1.67 22.73 9.68
CA ARG A 355 2.07 24.07 9.18
C ARG A 355 1.13 25.21 9.61
N LEU A 356 -0.09 24.89 10.05
CA LEU A 356 -0.96 25.88 10.68
C LEU A 356 -0.41 26.33 12.03
N ASP A 357 0.19 25.43 12.80
CA ASP A 357 0.70 25.70 14.14
C ASP A 357 2.16 26.18 14.08
N GLU A 358 2.93 25.62 13.17
CA GLU A 358 4.37 25.85 13.05
C GLU A 358 4.72 26.79 11.89
N PRO A 359 5.54 27.84 12.13
CA PRO A 359 5.81 28.86 11.12
C PRO A 359 6.42 28.28 9.83
N VAL A 360 5.86 28.68 8.69
CA VAL A 360 6.37 28.42 7.34
C VAL A 360 6.21 29.67 6.49
N ALA A 361 7.10 29.89 5.53
CA ALA A 361 7.01 31.02 4.62
C ALA A 361 5.67 31.00 3.86
N ALA A 362 4.93 32.11 3.90
CA ALA A 362 3.67 32.26 3.18
C ALA A 362 3.82 31.97 1.67
N GLN A 363 4.98 32.29 1.08
CA GLN A 363 5.28 32.02 -0.32
C GLN A 363 5.37 30.51 -0.62
N ALA A 364 5.94 29.71 0.29
CA ALA A 364 5.99 28.26 0.12
C ALA A 364 4.58 27.65 0.17
N MET A 365 3.73 28.17 1.07
CA MET A 365 2.33 27.76 1.15
C MET A 365 1.51 28.12 -0.09
N ALA A 366 1.78 29.28 -0.72
CA ALA A 366 1.14 29.65 -1.99
C ALA A 366 1.45 28.63 -3.10
N ASN A 367 2.71 28.16 -3.18
CA ASN A 367 3.10 27.13 -4.16
C ASN A 367 2.37 25.81 -3.89
N LEU A 368 2.31 25.37 -2.63
CA LEU A 368 1.61 24.13 -2.26
C LEU A 368 0.10 24.21 -2.54
N VAL A 369 -0.54 25.38 -2.36
CA VAL A 369 -1.95 25.57 -2.73
C VAL A 369 -2.15 25.41 -4.25
N GLN A 370 -1.21 25.88 -5.08
CA GLN A 370 -1.26 25.64 -6.52
C GLN A 370 -1.09 24.15 -6.85
N GLU A 371 -0.15 23.46 -6.21
CA GLU A 371 0.04 22.02 -6.39
C GLU A 371 -1.20 21.20 -5.99
N GLU A 372 -1.87 21.54 -4.88
CA GLU A 372 -3.13 20.89 -4.48
C GLU A 372 -4.26 21.18 -5.45
N LEU A 373 -4.32 22.39 -6.01
CA LEU A 373 -5.29 22.72 -7.04
C LEU A 373 -5.08 21.83 -8.27
N ASP A 374 -3.85 21.76 -8.77
CA ASP A 374 -3.50 20.95 -9.94
C ASP A 374 -3.82 19.46 -9.72
N ARG A 375 -3.54 18.93 -8.51
CA ARG A 375 -3.92 17.56 -8.11
C ARG A 375 -5.44 17.36 -8.11
N THR A 376 -6.17 18.27 -7.48
CA THR A 376 -7.64 18.18 -7.38
C THR A 376 -8.29 18.25 -8.78
N GLU A 377 -7.73 19.06 -9.68
CA GLU A 377 -8.17 19.12 -11.08
C GLU A 377 -7.86 17.82 -11.84
N ALA A 378 -6.69 17.22 -11.61
CA ALA A 378 -6.29 15.96 -12.23
C ALA A 378 -7.17 14.78 -11.79
N ASP A 379 -7.59 14.74 -10.52
CA ASP A 379 -8.52 13.73 -9.97
C ASP A 379 -9.93 13.84 -10.58
N GLY A 380 -10.30 15.03 -11.07
CA GLY A 380 -11.50 15.26 -11.85
C GLY A 380 -12.80 15.39 -11.03
N PRO A 381 -13.97 15.24 -11.68
CA PRO A 381 -15.26 15.52 -11.04
C PRO A 381 -15.53 14.61 -9.84
N GLY A 382 -15.85 15.22 -8.69
CA GLY A 382 -16.13 14.51 -7.44
C GLY A 382 -14.93 14.31 -6.53
N ALA A 383 -13.74 14.78 -6.93
CA ALA A 383 -12.55 14.82 -6.08
C ALA A 383 -12.82 15.57 -4.75
N SER A 384 -12.13 15.14 -3.71
CA SER A 384 -12.23 15.76 -2.38
C SER A 384 -11.53 17.12 -2.38
N LYS A 385 -12.27 18.18 -2.03
CA LYS A 385 -11.68 19.51 -1.81
C LYS A 385 -11.06 19.69 -0.42
N MET A 386 -11.04 18.64 0.42
CA MET A 386 -10.54 18.73 1.80
C MET A 386 -9.05 19.09 1.87
N PRO A 387 -8.12 18.45 1.13
CA PRO A 387 -6.71 18.84 1.13
C PRO A 387 -6.53 20.31 0.75
N LEU A 388 -7.18 20.76 -0.33
CA LEU A 388 -7.17 22.15 -0.79
C LEU A 388 -7.71 23.11 0.29
N HIS A 389 -8.80 22.76 0.99
CA HIS A 389 -9.31 23.55 2.12
C HIS A 389 -8.25 23.74 3.21
N TYR A 390 -7.56 22.66 3.61
CA TYR A 390 -6.53 22.75 4.64
C TYR A 390 -5.28 23.49 4.16
N ALA A 391 -4.89 23.34 2.89
CA ALA A 391 -3.78 24.07 2.28
C ALA A 391 -4.04 25.59 2.28
N VAL A 392 -5.22 26.02 1.82
CA VAL A 392 -5.63 27.43 1.84
C VAL A 392 -5.69 27.96 3.26
N LYS A 393 -6.21 27.16 4.21
CA LYS A 393 -6.25 27.55 5.62
C LYS A 393 -4.83 27.73 6.18
N ALA A 394 -3.91 26.83 5.88
CA ALA A 394 -2.50 26.92 6.29
C ALA A 394 -1.81 28.13 5.67
N TRP A 395 -2.11 28.47 4.40
CA TRP A 395 -1.59 29.67 3.75
C TRP A 395 -2.04 30.96 4.44
N LEU A 396 -3.32 31.06 4.81
CA LEU A 396 -3.82 32.18 5.61
C LEU A 396 -3.10 32.27 6.96
N GLY A 397 -2.98 31.16 7.68
CA GLY A 397 -2.28 31.12 8.97
C GLY A 397 -0.80 31.53 8.86
N ALA A 398 -0.12 31.12 7.78
CA ALA A 398 1.26 31.53 7.51
C ALA A 398 1.38 33.05 7.33
N LEU A 399 0.47 33.68 6.58
CA LEU A 399 0.41 35.13 6.41
C LEU A 399 0.15 35.89 7.72
N GLU A 400 -0.76 35.38 8.55
CA GLU A 400 -1.09 35.98 9.84
C GLU A 400 0.08 35.89 10.84
N LYS A 401 0.83 34.78 10.82
CA LYS A 401 1.93 34.52 11.76
C LYS A 401 3.28 35.07 11.31
N THR A 402 3.51 35.25 10.01
CA THR A 402 4.79 35.72 9.45
C THR A 402 4.64 37.01 8.62
N PRO A 403 4.06 38.09 9.17
CA PRO A 403 3.74 39.31 8.40
C PRO A 403 4.98 40.06 7.87
N SER A 404 6.17 39.78 8.41
CA SER A 404 7.44 40.36 7.97
C SER A 404 8.11 39.61 6.82
N MET A 405 7.65 38.40 6.48
CA MET A 405 8.21 37.65 5.34
C MET A 405 7.60 38.15 4.03
N PRO A 406 8.41 38.33 2.97
CA PRO A 406 7.90 38.80 1.69
C PRO A 406 6.99 37.74 1.05
N ILE A 407 5.89 38.20 0.46
CA ILE A 407 5.02 37.42 -0.42
C ILE A 407 4.93 38.13 -1.77
N ASP A 408 5.03 37.37 -2.87
CA ASP A 408 4.74 37.90 -4.20
C ASP A 408 3.23 38.07 -4.34
N ALA A 409 2.76 39.32 -4.22
CA ALA A 409 1.34 39.66 -4.34
C ALA A 409 0.76 39.33 -5.72
N VAL A 410 1.56 39.37 -6.79
CA VAL A 410 1.10 39.04 -8.15
C VAL A 410 0.90 37.53 -8.26
N GLN A 411 1.85 36.74 -7.76
CA GLN A 411 1.70 35.28 -7.72
C GLN A 411 0.54 34.87 -6.81
N ALA A 412 0.41 35.49 -5.63
CA ALA A 412 -0.69 35.23 -4.72
C ALA A 412 -2.06 35.49 -5.38
N ASP A 413 -2.22 36.63 -6.08
CA ASP A 413 -3.46 36.93 -6.80
C ASP A 413 -3.74 35.88 -7.89
N ARG A 414 -2.73 35.40 -8.64
CA ARG A 414 -2.89 34.34 -9.64
C ARG A 414 -3.37 33.02 -9.02
N VAL A 415 -2.77 32.58 -7.92
CA VAL A 415 -3.17 31.34 -7.23
C VAL A 415 -4.60 31.48 -6.71
N ILE A 416 -4.94 32.63 -6.12
CA ILE A 416 -6.31 32.88 -5.63
C ILE A 416 -7.32 32.83 -6.77
N ASP A 417 -7.06 33.50 -7.88
CA ASP A 417 -7.95 33.52 -9.04
C ASP A 417 -8.10 32.12 -9.65
N ALA A 418 -7.02 31.34 -9.72
CA ALA A 418 -7.06 29.95 -10.19
C ALA A 418 -7.96 29.08 -9.31
N VAL A 419 -7.82 29.17 -7.98
CA VAL A 419 -8.67 28.43 -7.03
C VAL A 419 -10.12 28.89 -7.13
N GLN A 420 -10.38 30.20 -7.21
CA GLN A 420 -11.75 30.74 -7.35
C GLN A 420 -12.41 30.21 -8.63
N ALA A 421 -11.71 30.27 -9.76
CA ALA A 421 -12.22 29.77 -11.03
C ALA A 421 -12.51 28.25 -10.99
N PHE A 422 -11.68 27.48 -10.30
CA PHE A 422 -11.94 26.05 -10.07
C PHE A 422 -13.18 25.81 -9.21
N LEU A 423 -13.35 26.55 -8.11
CA LEU A 423 -14.53 26.45 -7.26
C LEU A 423 -15.81 26.79 -8.05
N ASP A 424 -15.77 27.83 -8.89
CA ASP A 424 -16.90 28.23 -9.74
C ASP A 424 -17.27 27.12 -10.74
N ARG A 425 -16.28 26.49 -11.38
CA ARG A 425 -16.50 25.38 -12.32
C ARG A 425 -17.02 24.11 -11.66
N THR A 426 -16.74 23.92 -10.37
CA THR A 426 -17.02 22.67 -9.62
C THR A 426 -18.05 22.86 -8.51
N ALA A 427 -18.75 24.00 -8.49
CA ALA A 427 -19.76 24.33 -7.50
C ALA A 427 -20.94 23.35 -7.59
N ARG A 428 -21.41 22.87 -6.44
CA ARG A 428 -22.64 22.06 -6.36
C ARG A 428 -23.81 23.00 -6.09
N PRO A 429 -25.04 22.68 -6.52
CA PRO A 429 -26.21 23.56 -6.39
C PRO A 429 -26.49 24.10 -4.98
N ASN A 430 -25.98 23.45 -3.93
CA ASN A 430 -26.17 23.82 -2.51
C ASN A 430 -24.85 23.85 -1.70
N ASP A 431 -23.68 23.77 -2.34
CA ASP A 431 -22.38 23.80 -1.67
C ASP A 431 -21.38 24.58 -2.53
N ASP A 432 -21.14 25.82 -2.11
CA ASP A 432 -20.28 26.81 -2.77
C ASP A 432 -18.93 26.98 -2.03
N ASP A 433 -18.53 25.99 -1.22
CA ASP A 433 -17.27 25.98 -0.49
C ASP A 433 -16.98 27.30 0.27
N PRO A 434 -17.94 27.82 1.08
CA PRO A 434 -17.91 29.20 1.60
C PRO A 434 -16.69 29.48 2.48
N LYS A 435 -16.12 28.45 3.12
CA LYS A 435 -14.92 28.57 3.95
C LYS A 435 -13.67 28.84 3.12
N ILE A 436 -13.50 28.12 1.99
CA ILE A 436 -12.35 28.32 1.12
C ILE A 436 -12.41 29.74 0.53
N ARG A 437 -13.58 30.14 0.00
CA ARG A 437 -13.79 31.49 -0.56
C ARG A 437 -13.50 32.60 0.45
N ARG A 438 -13.97 32.45 1.70
CA ARG A 438 -13.67 33.40 2.77
C ARG A 438 -12.17 33.50 3.04
N HIS A 439 -11.48 32.37 3.20
CA HIS A 439 -10.03 32.38 3.44
C HIS A 439 -9.25 33.02 2.29
N LEU A 440 -9.63 32.75 1.04
CA LEU A 440 -9.02 33.39 -0.14
C LEU A 440 -9.20 34.91 -0.15
N ALA A 441 -10.37 35.42 0.25
CA ALA A 441 -10.61 36.85 0.37
C ALA A 441 -9.73 37.50 1.45
N ASP A 442 -9.55 36.83 2.59
CA ASP A 442 -8.66 37.28 3.67
C ASP A 442 -7.18 37.27 3.24
N ILE A 443 -6.73 36.19 2.56
CA ILE A 443 -5.38 36.09 2.00
C ILE A 443 -5.12 37.24 1.03
N ARG A 444 -6.04 37.51 0.09
CA ARG A 444 -5.93 38.62 -0.87
C ARG A 444 -5.76 39.96 -0.18
N ARG A 445 -6.54 40.21 0.88
CA ARG A 445 -6.47 41.45 1.67
C ARG A 445 -5.09 41.59 2.34
N ILE A 446 -4.61 40.53 2.99
CA ILE A 446 -3.32 40.56 3.71
C ILE A 446 -2.15 40.71 2.73
N ALA A 447 -2.11 39.90 1.66
CA ALA A 447 -1.03 39.93 0.67
C ALA A 447 -0.86 41.30 -0.01
N ARG A 448 -1.96 42.00 -0.28
CA ARG A 448 -1.93 43.36 -0.87
C ARG A 448 -1.54 44.45 0.12
N SER A 449 -1.70 44.21 1.41
CA SER A 449 -1.30 45.14 2.48
C SER A 449 0.17 44.98 2.90
N ALA A 450 0.85 43.94 2.44
CA ALA A 450 2.26 43.71 2.75
C ALA A 450 3.16 44.78 2.10
N PRO A 451 4.17 45.31 2.82
CA PRO A 451 5.04 46.36 2.31
C PRO A 451 5.95 45.82 1.20
N GLY A 452 5.51 45.95 -0.05
CA GLY A 452 6.27 45.53 -1.25
C GLY A 452 5.82 46.16 -2.56
N ARG A 453 4.83 47.06 -2.55
CA ARG A 453 4.28 47.71 -3.77
C ARG A 453 4.77 49.13 -4.03
N ALA A 454 5.73 49.65 -3.25
CA ALA A 454 6.24 51.01 -3.39
C ALA A 454 7.62 51.07 -4.07
N ALA A 455 7.80 50.52 -5.29
CA ALA A 455 9.02 50.76 -6.08
C ALA A 455 8.97 50.41 -7.59
N ALA A 456 7.82 50.13 -8.20
CA ALA A 456 7.78 49.76 -9.62
C ALA A 456 6.59 50.37 -10.35
N GLY A 457 6.58 51.70 -10.45
CA GLY A 457 5.56 52.41 -11.22
C GLY A 457 5.52 53.88 -10.90
N GLU A 458 6.61 54.60 -11.20
CA GLU A 458 6.63 56.01 -11.60
C GLU A 458 8.08 56.50 -11.69
N SER A 459 8.64 56.45 -12.89
CA SER A 459 9.74 57.33 -13.29
C SER A 459 9.47 57.74 -14.73
N LYS A 460 8.90 58.94 -14.85
CA LYS A 460 9.08 59.83 -15.99
C LYS A 460 10.03 60.92 -15.55
#